data_AF-A0A0Q5IJS5-F1
#
_entry.id   AF-A0A0Q5IJS5-F1
#
_cell.length_a   1.000
_cell.length_b   1.000
_cell.length_c   1.000
_cell.angle_alpha   90.00
_cell.angle_beta   90.00
_cell.angle_gamma   90.00
#
_symmetry.space_group_name_H-M   'P 1'
#
loop_
_entity.id
_entity.type
_entity.pdbx_description
1 polymer ?
#
loop_
_entity_poly.entity_id
_entity_poly.type
_entity_poly.pdbx_seq_one_letter_code
_entity_poly.pdbx_strand_id
1 'polypeptide(L)'
;MSDRLFVQYQGETVRVLNLEMSLLSVGRTPDNGLALRDPSVAIRHAEVRLLSGQFVITDLGNGETYMGGRRLMPFQPQVLAEGALIQIGPYVLAYAPGQDTPPDVPEPEPAPDLNFAALPLAPARTPWPARPETKPASAYLDYLPALYTESDFLGRYLLIFETLWEPLQRRQEHIEMYFAPGTAPAELLDWLSSWLGLAPDPHWPESRKRLWVREAMSLLRWRGTPYGLRRIVELGCGVTPLIEEDAARPYHVRVLLPDPEPAGLQEVTRDSARQLIARHMPAHVLYEIVFVPASVTN
;
A
#
# COMPACT_ATOMS: atom_id res chain seq x y z
N MET A 1 -27.43 -29.82 25.17
CA MET A 1 -26.34 -30.02 24.19
C MET A 1 -25.29 -28.98 24.51
N SER A 2 -24.03 -29.38 24.69
CA SER A 2 -22.97 -28.47 25.15
C SER A 2 -22.27 -27.85 23.95
N ASP A 3 -22.16 -26.53 23.91
CA ASP A 3 -21.38 -25.79 22.93
C ASP A 3 -19.89 -26.16 23.05
N ARG A 4 -19.25 -26.51 21.93
CA ARG A 4 -17.84 -26.93 21.93
C ARG A 4 -16.98 -26.07 21.00
N LEU A 5 -15.74 -25.87 21.43
CA LEU A 5 -14.68 -25.21 20.68
C LEU A 5 -13.54 -26.21 20.44
N PHE A 6 -13.34 -26.60 19.19
CA PHE A 6 -12.26 -27.49 18.77
C PHE A 6 -11.04 -26.66 18.44
N VAL A 7 -9.88 -26.97 19.01
CA VAL A 7 -8.62 -26.26 18.79
C VAL A 7 -7.69 -27.15 18.00
N GLN A 8 -7.41 -26.74 16.78
CA GLN A 8 -6.51 -27.42 15.85
C GLN A 8 -5.17 -26.69 15.77
N TYR A 9 -4.10 -27.45 15.59
CA TYR A 9 -2.76 -26.97 15.30
C TYR A 9 -2.23 -27.77 14.12
N GLN A 10 -1.84 -27.10 13.04
CA GLN A 10 -1.34 -27.75 11.82
C GLN A 10 -2.26 -28.85 11.26
N GLY A 11 -3.58 -28.67 11.38
CA GLY A 11 -4.59 -29.62 10.89
C GLY A 11 -4.96 -30.76 11.87
N GLU A 12 -4.23 -30.92 12.98
CA GLU A 12 -4.57 -31.91 14.01
C GLU A 12 -5.34 -31.26 15.16
N THR A 13 -6.40 -31.92 15.65
CA THR A 13 -7.16 -31.43 16.82
C THR A 13 -6.36 -31.70 18.09
N VAL A 14 -5.84 -30.64 18.71
CA VAL A 14 -5.01 -30.71 19.92
C VAL A 14 -5.85 -30.59 21.19
N ARG A 15 -7.01 -29.92 21.12
CA ARG A 15 -7.87 -29.70 22.29
C ARG A 15 -9.34 -29.55 21.91
N VAL A 16 -10.23 -29.97 22.80
CA VAL A 16 -11.67 -29.70 22.71
C VAL A 16 -12.11 -29.08 24.04
N LEU A 17 -12.79 -27.94 23.99
CA LEU A 17 -13.29 -27.21 25.15
C LEU A 17 -14.81 -27.16 25.12
N ASN A 18 -15.45 -27.44 26.24
CA ASN A 18 -16.87 -27.12 26.42
C ASN A 18 -16.99 -25.64 26.84
N LEU A 19 -17.78 -24.87 26.11
CA LEU A 19 -18.09 -23.47 26.43
C LEU A 19 -19.20 -23.42 27.49
N GLU A 20 -18.87 -23.80 28.72
CA GLU A 20 -19.80 -23.77 29.87
C GLU A 20 -19.73 -22.43 30.64
N MET A 21 -18.71 -21.62 30.36
CA MET A 21 -18.43 -20.35 31.05
C MET A 21 -18.84 -19.12 30.24
N SER A 22 -19.27 -18.07 30.94
CA SER A 22 -19.75 -16.81 30.32
C SER A 22 -18.65 -15.96 29.67
N LEU A 23 -17.38 -16.23 30.01
CA LEU A 23 -16.19 -15.58 29.47
C LEU A 23 -15.04 -16.59 29.38
N LEU A 24 -14.46 -16.74 28.20
CA LEU A 24 -13.24 -17.49 27.94
C LEU A 24 -12.18 -16.53 27.40
N SER A 25 -11.10 -16.33 28.16
CA SER A 25 -9.92 -15.59 27.68
C SER A 25 -9.02 -16.48 26.83
N VAL A 26 -8.51 -15.97 25.72
CA VAL A 26 -7.60 -16.65 24.79
C VAL A 26 -6.28 -15.89 24.71
N GLY A 27 -5.15 -16.58 24.87
CA GLY A 27 -3.84 -15.94 24.79
C GLY A 27 -2.67 -16.90 25.02
N ARG A 28 -1.45 -16.38 24.98
CA ARG A 28 -0.21 -17.18 25.01
C ARG A 28 0.13 -17.77 26.37
N THR A 29 -0.18 -17.06 27.44
CA THR A 29 0.19 -17.46 28.81
C THR A 29 -0.86 -18.39 29.43
N PRO A 30 -0.46 -19.24 30.40
CA PRO A 30 -1.38 -20.15 31.09
C PRO A 30 -2.45 -19.45 31.93
N ASP A 31 -2.36 -18.14 32.13
CA ASP A 31 -3.38 -17.33 32.84
C ASP A 31 -4.67 -17.14 32.02
N ASN A 32 -4.66 -17.53 30.74
CA ASN A 32 -5.84 -17.53 29.88
C ASN A 32 -6.60 -18.85 29.98
N GLY A 33 -7.93 -18.80 29.91
CA GLY A 33 -8.78 -20.00 29.88
C GLY A 33 -8.46 -20.91 28.69
N LEU A 34 -7.99 -20.34 27.59
CA LEU A 34 -7.36 -21.04 26.47
C LEU A 34 -5.94 -20.51 26.22
N ALA A 35 -4.95 -21.29 26.67
CA ALA A 35 -3.54 -21.02 26.44
C ALA A 35 -3.06 -21.60 25.09
N LEU A 36 -2.76 -20.72 24.12
CA LEU A 36 -2.22 -21.05 22.80
C LEU A 36 -0.73 -20.69 22.77
N ARG A 37 0.14 -21.68 22.99
CA ARG A 37 1.58 -21.47 23.23
C ARG A 37 2.36 -21.30 21.94
N ASP A 38 2.24 -20.12 21.34
CA ASP A 38 3.03 -19.75 20.16
C ASP A 38 3.47 -18.28 20.21
N PRO A 39 4.68 -17.92 19.74
CA PRO A 39 5.16 -16.53 19.71
C PRO A 39 4.25 -15.56 18.94
N SER A 40 3.53 -16.03 17.92
CA SER A 40 2.58 -15.24 17.12
C SER A 40 1.27 -14.93 17.86
N VAL A 41 1.05 -15.54 19.03
CA VAL A 41 -0.13 -15.29 19.87
C VAL A 41 0.23 -14.28 20.96
N ALA A 42 -0.60 -13.25 21.12
CA ALA A 42 -0.47 -12.28 22.19
C ALA A 42 -0.69 -12.89 23.59
N ILE A 43 -0.11 -12.27 24.63
CA ILE A 43 -0.31 -12.68 26.04
C ILE A 43 -1.81 -12.71 26.39
N ARG A 44 -2.56 -11.69 25.96
CA ARG A 44 -4.03 -11.67 25.95
C ARG A 44 -4.48 -11.28 24.54
N HIS A 45 -4.95 -12.25 23.77
CA HIS A 45 -5.19 -12.10 22.34
C HIS A 45 -6.65 -11.76 22.05
N ALA A 46 -7.55 -12.59 22.53
CA ALA A 46 -8.98 -12.46 22.28
C ALA A 46 -9.77 -12.94 23.50
N GLU A 47 -11.05 -12.60 23.52
CA GLU A 47 -11.99 -13.13 24.50
C GLU A 47 -13.27 -13.61 23.80
N VAL A 48 -13.80 -14.74 24.27
CA VAL A 48 -15.10 -15.25 23.84
C VAL A 48 -16.08 -15.02 24.99
N ARG A 49 -17.19 -14.33 24.74
CA ARG A 49 -18.23 -14.02 25.74
C ARG A 49 -19.57 -14.57 25.31
N LEU A 50 -20.38 -15.00 26.27
CA LEU A 50 -21.79 -15.29 26.04
C LEU A 50 -22.60 -14.00 26.23
N LEU A 51 -23.15 -13.47 25.14
CA LEU A 51 -24.02 -12.28 25.14
C LEU A 51 -25.38 -12.65 24.55
N SER A 52 -26.47 -12.38 25.27
CA SER A 52 -27.83 -12.61 24.80
C SER A 52 -28.09 -14.04 24.26
N GLY A 53 -27.42 -15.04 24.83
CA GLY A 53 -27.55 -16.44 24.42
C GLY A 53 -26.69 -16.84 23.21
N GLN A 54 -25.83 -15.95 22.71
CA GLN A 54 -24.89 -16.23 21.61
C GLN A 54 -23.45 -16.02 22.06
N PHE A 55 -22.53 -16.87 21.60
CA PHE A 55 -21.11 -16.62 21.81
C PHE A 55 -20.60 -15.58 20.81
N VAL A 56 -19.90 -14.58 21.32
CA VAL A 56 -19.19 -13.58 20.52
C VAL A 56 -17.71 -13.65 20.84
N ILE A 57 -16.86 -13.50 19.82
CA ILE A 57 -15.42 -13.33 19.99
C ILE A 57 -15.05 -11.85 19.77
N THR A 58 -14.17 -11.35 20.61
CA THR A 58 -13.61 -10.00 20.52
C THR A 58 -12.09 -10.09 20.53
N ASP A 59 -11.45 -9.57 19.49
CA ASP A 59 -10.00 -9.39 19.45
C ASP A 59 -9.59 -8.23 20.38
N LEU A 60 -8.51 -8.38 21.15
CA LEU A 60 -8.06 -7.39 22.14
C LEU A 60 -6.98 -6.43 21.61
N GLY A 61 -6.72 -6.42 20.30
CA GLY A 61 -5.82 -5.50 19.61
C GLY A 61 -4.33 -5.78 19.75
N ASN A 62 -3.96 -6.85 20.46
CA ASN A 62 -2.56 -7.22 20.67
C ASN A 62 -2.08 -8.31 19.70
N GLY A 63 -2.92 -8.71 18.74
CA GLY A 63 -2.64 -9.77 17.78
C GLY A 63 -3.58 -9.70 16.57
N GLU A 64 -3.53 -10.74 15.75
CA GLU A 64 -4.40 -10.89 14.60
C GLU A 64 -5.28 -12.12 14.77
N THR A 65 -6.56 -11.88 15.06
CA THR A 65 -7.60 -12.91 15.00
C THR A 65 -8.27 -12.87 13.64
N TYR A 66 -8.43 -14.01 12.99
CA TYR A 66 -9.23 -14.15 11.77
C TYR A 66 -10.44 -15.03 12.05
N MET A 67 -11.55 -14.83 11.33
CA MET A 67 -12.73 -15.69 11.34
C MET A 67 -13.14 -15.98 9.89
N GLY A 68 -13.18 -17.26 9.49
CA GLY A 68 -13.49 -17.67 8.12
C GLY A 68 -12.55 -17.04 7.09
N GLY A 69 -11.26 -16.90 7.41
CA GLY A 69 -10.25 -16.24 6.57
C GLY A 69 -10.23 -14.71 6.63
N ARG A 70 -11.16 -14.06 7.34
CA ARG A 70 -11.23 -12.59 7.47
C ARG A 70 -10.69 -12.10 8.81
N ARG A 71 -9.80 -11.11 8.81
CA ARG A 71 -9.29 -10.53 10.06
C ARG A 71 -10.40 -9.77 10.80
N LEU A 72 -10.54 -10.03 12.09
CA LEU A 72 -11.44 -9.30 12.98
C LEU A 72 -10.85 -7.92 13.33
N MET A 73 -11.71 -6.91 13.42
CA MET A 73 -11.28 -5.61 13.94
C MET A 73 -11.08 -5.69 15.46
N PRO A 74 -9.99 -5.09 15.99
CA PRO A 74 -9.77 -4.98 17.43
C PRO A 74 -10.97 -4.36 18.15
N PHE A 75 -11.29 -4.91 19.32
CA PHE A 75 -12.35 -4.49 20.23
C PHE A 75 -13.77 -4.50 19.65
N GLN A 76 -13.97 -5.15 18.50
CA GLN A 76 -15.28 -5.32 17.88
C GLN A 76 -15.79 -6.76 18.09
N PRO A 77 -16.90 -6.96 18.84
CA PRO A 77 -17.47 -8.28 19.03
C PRO A 77 -18.04 -8.86 17.73
N GLN A 78 -17.74 -10.12 17.46
CA GLN A 78 -18.20 -10.86 16.29
C GLN A 78 -18.90 -12.14 16.73
N VAL A 79 -20.10 -12.38 16.21
CA VAL A 79 -20.91 -13.54 16.59
C VAL A 79 -20.30 -14.82 16.03
N LEU A 80 -20.15 -15.84 16.87
CA LEU A 80 -19.76 -17.18 16.46
C LEU A 80 -20.97 -17.92 15.91
N ALA A 81 -21.05 -18.02 14.58
CA ALA A 81 -22.03 -18.86 13.89
C ALA A 81 -21.59 -20.33 13.91
N GLU A 82 -22.54 -21.25 13.78
CA GLU A 82 -22.26 -22.69 13.65
C GLU A 82 -21.22 -22.96 12.55
N GLY A 83 -20.15 -23.70 12.89
CA GLY A 83 -19.04 -23.97 11.97
C GLY A 83 -18.03 -22.84 11.82
N ALA A 84 -18.11 -21.77 12.62
CA ALA A 84 -17.16 -20.66 12.55
C ALA A 84 -15.73 -21.13 12.85
N LEU A 85 -14.83 -20.88 11.91
CA LEU A 85 -13.39 -21.14 12.05
C LEU A 85 -12.69 -19.85 12.43
N ILE A 86 -12.01 -19.84 13.56
CA ILE A 86 -11.27 -18.69 14.09
C ILE A 86 -9.79 -19.02 14.00
N GLN A 87 -9.00 -18.23 13.29
CA GLN A 87 -7.55 -18.43 13.22
C GLN A 87 -6.84 -17.44 14.13
N ILE A 88 -5.97 -17.97 14.99
CA ILE A 88 -5.11 -17.20 15.90
C ILE A 88 -3.70 -17.77 15.78
N GLY A 89 -2.84 -17.09 15.01
CA GLY A 89 -1.53 -17.60 14.65
C GLY A 89 -1.62 -18.95 13.90
N PRO A 90 -0.90 -20.00 14.32
CA PRO A 90 -0.98 -21.33 13.70
C PRO A 90 -2.17 -22.17 14.17
N TYR A 91 -3.01 -21.64 15.07
CA TYR A 91 -4.15 -22.37 15.61
C TYR A 91 -5.43 -22.01 14.87
N VAL A 92 -6.26 -23.02 14.61
CA VAL A 92 -7.62 -22.86 14.09
C VAL A 92 -8.61 -23.36 15.14
N LEU A 93 -9.51 -22.50 15.58
CA LEU A 93 -10.55 -22.82 16.54
C LEU A 93 -11.88 -22.95 15.79
N ALA A 94 -12.45 -24.16 15.74
CA ALA A 94 -13.75 -24.40 15.14
C ALA A 94 -14.84 -24.41 16.21
N TYR A 95 -15.84 -23.53 16.05
CA TYR A 95 -17.02 -23.53 16.90
C TYR A 95 -18.09 -24.46 16.33
N ALA A 96 -18.54 -25.42 17.13
CA ALA A 96 -19.60 -26.34 16.77
C ALA A 96 -20.63 -26.42 17.92
N PRO A 97 -21.85 -25.89 17.71
CA PRO A 97 -22.96 -26.07 18.63
C PRO A 97 -23.46 -27.52 18.52
N GLY A 98 -23.15 -28.34 19.53
CA GLY A 98 -23.84 -29.61 19.75
C GLY A 98 -23.65 -30.75 18.74
N GLN A 99 -22.60 -30.76 17.90
CA GLN A 99 -22.25 -31.90 17.03
C GLN A 99 -20.86 -32.52 17.34
N ASP A 100 -20.75 -33.85 17.14
CA ASP A 100 -19.57 -34.69 17.44
C ASP A 100 -18.59 -34.85 16.25
N THR A 101 -18.70 -34.04 15.19
CA THR A 101 -17.83 -34.17 14.01
C THR A 101 -17.28 -32.81 13.59
N PRO A 102 -15.95 -32.67 13.37
CA PRO A 102 -15.38 -31.43 12.85
C PRO A 102 -16.06 -31.09 11.51
N PRO A 103 -16.46 -29.84 11.27
CA PRO A 103 -16.88 -29.42 9.94
C PRO A 103 -15.71 -29.65 8.98
N ASP A 104 -16.00 -30.34 7.88
CA ASP A 104 -15.05 -30.56 6.78
C ASP A 104 -14.56 -29.18 6.30
N VAL A 105 -13.26 -28.91 6.45
CA VAL A 105 -12.65 -27.66 6.00
C VAL A 105 -12.68 -27.73 4.48
N PRO A 106 -13.45 -26.87 3.77
CA PRO A 106 -13.32 -26.82 2.33
C PRO A 106 -11.90 -26.39 2.02
N GLU A 107 -11.16 -27.26 1.35
CA GLU A 107 -9.88 -26.94 0.73
C GLU A 107 -10.08 -25.66 -0.11
N PRO A 108 -9.22 -24.64 0.03
CA PRO A 108 -9.41 -23.36 -0.66
C PRO A 108 -9.56 -23.64 -2.16
N GLU A 109 -10.69 -23.22 -2.74
CA GLU A 109 -10.90 -23.30 -4.18
C GLU A 109 -9.65 -22.76 -4.88
N PRO A 110 -9.09 -23.47 -5.88
CA PRO A 110 -7.91 -23.00 -6.60
C PRO A 110 -8.22 -21.60 -7.11
N ALA A 111 -7.36 -20.64 -6.71
CA ALA A 111 -7.53 -19.26 -7.10
C ALA A 111 -7.66 -19.21 -8.63
N PRO A 112 -8.64 -18.47 -9.17
CA PRO A 112 -8.75 -18.32 -10.62
C PRO A 112 -7.41 -17.81 -11.17
N ASP A 113 -7.00 -18.31 -12.35
CA ASP A 113 -5.83 -17.81 -13.06
C ASP A 113 -6.07 -16.34 -13.46
N LEU A 114 -5.70 -15.42 -12.56
CA LEU A 114 -5.82 -13.99 -12.77
C LEU A 114 -4.53 -13.46 -13.40
N ASN A 115 -4.66 -12.94 -14.62
CA ASN A 115 -3.55 -12.33 -15.33
C ASN A 115 -3.46 -10.84 -14.98
N PHE A 116 -2.35 -10.43 -14.35
CA PHE A 116 -2.09 -9.04 -13.98
C PHE A 116 -1.09 -8.42 -14.96
N ALA A 117 -1.47 -7.29 -15.58
CA ALA A 117 -0.58 -6.56 -16.48
C ALA A 117 0.35 -5.61 -15.69
N ALA A 118 1.65 -5.73 -15.93
CA ALA A 118 2.66 -4.83 -15.36
C ALA A 118 2.80 -3.54 -16.18
N LEU A 119 3.04 -2.41 -15.49
CA LEU A 119 3.32 -1.13 -16.12
C LEU A 119 4.84 -0.96 -16.34
N PRO A 120 5.31 -0.84 -17.59
CA PRO A 120 6.72 -0.61 -17.86
C PRO A 120 7.14 0.79 -17.42
N LEU A 121 8.20 0.88 -16.61
CA LEU A 121 8.82 2.14 -16.22
C LEU A 121 9.95 2.49 -17.19
N ALA A 122 9.93 3.72 -17.71
CA ALA A 122 11.07 4.25 -18.47
C ALA A 122 12.29 4.44 -17.53
N PRO A 123 13.53 4.26 -18.03
CA PRO A 123 14.72 4.53 -17.23
C PRO A 123 14.78 6.01 -16.80
N ALA A 124 15.42 6.27 -15.65
CA ALA A 124 15.65 7.62 -15.17
C ALA A 124 16.50 8.41 -16.19
N ARG A 125 16.22 9.71 -16.31
CA ARG A 125 16.97 10.58 -17.24
C ARG A 125 18.35 10.87 -16.67
N THR A 126 19.37 10.80 -17.52
CA THR A 126 20.70 11.29 -17.16
C THR A 126 20.64 12.81 -17.00
N PRO A 127 21.05 13.37 -15.84
CA PRO A 127 21.12 14.82 -15.68
C PRO A 127 22.12 15.39 -16.67
N TRP A 128 21.75 16.48 -17.35
CA TRP A 128 22.66 17.19 -18.22
C TRP A 128 23.79 17.79 -17.37
N PRO A 129 25.06 17.77 -17.83
CA PRO A 129 26.14 18.41 -17.09
C PRO A 129 25.81 19.90 -16.91
N ALA A 130 25.72 20.32 -15.65
CA ALA A 130 25.33 21.68 -15.27
C ALA A 130 26.43 22.73 -15.52
N ARG A 131 27.68 22.31 -15.80
CA ARG A 131 28.80 23.23 -15.97
C ARG A 131 28.87 23.72 -17.41
N PRO A 132 28.66 25.02 -17.69
CA PRO A 132 28.87 25.56 -19.02
C PRO A 132 30.36 25.46 -19.41
N GLU A 133 30.61 25.39 -20.71
CA GLU A 133 31.98 25.43 -21.26
C GLU A 133 32.70 26.72 -20.83
N THR A 134 33.97 26.61 -20.48
CA THR A 134 34.80 27.75 -20.10
C THR A 134 35.16 28.56 -21.34
N LYS A 135 34.70 29.82 -21.42
CA LYS A 135 35.05 30.77 -22.48
C LYS A 135 36.23 31.66 -22.08
N PRO A 136 37.06 32.11 -23.04
CA PRO A 136 38.19 33.00 -22.77
C PRO A 136 37.78 34.47 -22.51
N ALA A 137 36.63 34.92 -23.01
CA ALA A 137 36.10 36.27 -22.83
C ALA A 137 34.57 36.27 -22.74
N SER A 138 34.00 37.34 -22.17
CA SER A 138 32.56 37.53 -21.98
C SER A 138 31.83 37.84 -23.29
N ALA A 139 30.65 37.23 -23.48
CA ALA A 139 29.72 37.56 -24.57
C ALA A 139 29.07 38.94 -24.39
N TYR A 140 29.13 39.54 -23.20
CA TYR A 140 28.58 40.87 -22.96
C TYR A 140 29.30 41.99 -23.73
N LEU A 141 30.52 41.74 -24.23
CA LEU A 141 31.23 42.68 -25.11
C LEU A 141 30.46 42.98 -26.41
N ASP A 142 29.66 42.03 -26.90
CA ASP A 142 28.86 42.16 -28.12
C ASP A 142 27.71 43.16 -27.96
N TYR A 143 27.32 43.47 -26.72
CA TYR A 143 26.26 44.41 -26.39
C TYR A 143 26.78 45.82 -26.07
N LEU A 144 28.10 46.02 -26.07
CA LEU A 144 28.73 47.32 -25.81
C LEU A 144 29.05 48.06 -27.11
N PRO A 145 29.19 49.40 -27.08
CA PRO A 145 29.69 50.16 -28.22
C PRO A 145 31.07 49.68 -28.68
N ALA A 146 31.35 49.77 -29.98
CA ALA A 146 32.56 49.23 -30.62
C ALA A 146 33.88 49.66 -29.97
N LEU A 147 33.94 50.83 -29.31
CA LEU A 147 35.11 51.33 -28.59
C LEU A 147 35.55 50.43 -27.42
N TYR A 148 34.66 49.59 -26.89
CA TYR A 148 34.90 48.76 -25.72
C TYR A 148 35.16 47.28 -26.06
N THR A 149 34.84 46.85 -27.29
CA THR A 149 34.87 45.44 -27.71
C THR A 149 36.29 44.88 -27.80
N GLU A 150 37.30 45.70 -28.10
CA GLU A 150 38.69 45.26 -28.27
C GLU A 150 39.47 45.11 -26.95
N SER A 151 38.88 45.43 -25.80
CA SER A 151 39.58 45.42 -24.51
C SER A 151 39.59 44.03 -23.87
N ASP A 152 40.76 43.38 -23.85
CA ASP A 152 40.99 42.09 -23.17
C ASP A 152 40.66 42.14 -21.67
N PHE A 153 41.08 43.20 -20.97
CA PHE A 153 40.79 43.38 -19.56
C PHE A 153 39.28 43.44 -19.31
N LEU A 154 38.55 44.24 -20.09
CA LEU A 154 37.12 44.41 -19.92
C LEU A 154 36.37 43.09 -20.19
N GLY A 155 36.80 42.33 -21.21
CA GLY A 155 36.25 41.01 -21.50
C GLY A 155 36.39 40.03 -20.34
N ARG A 156 37.56 39.98 -19.69
CA ARG A 156 37.80 39.14 -18.50
C ARG A 156 37.09 39.67 -17.26
N TYR A 157 36.97 40.98 -17.10
CA TYR A 157 36.25 41.60 -15.99
C TYR A 157 34.74 41.32 -16.06
N LEU A 158 34.12 41.53 -17.24
CA LEU A 158 32.71 41.22 -17.47
C LEU A 158 32.41 39.74 -17.35
N LEU A 159 33.38 38.86 -17.64
CA LEU A 159 33.22 37.41 -17.50
C LEU A 159 32.88 37.01 -16.05
N ILE A 160 33.36 37.75 -15.04
CA ILE A 160 32.99 37.51 -13.64
C ILE A 160 31.48 37.71 -13.44
N PHE A 161 30.93 38.82 -13.96
CA PHE A 161 29.50 39.13 -13.86
C PHE A 161 28.66 38.18 -14.71
N GLU A 162 29.08 37.88 -15.94
CA GLU A 162 28.42 36.90 -16.80
C GLU A 162 28.35 35.54 -16.10
N THR A 163 29.47 35.06 -15.54
CA THR A 163 29.51 33.77 -14.84
C THR A 163 28.59 33.71 -13.62
N LEU A 164 28.41 34.83 -12.90
CA LEU A 164 27.53 34.93 -11.75
C LEU A 164 26.05 35.09 -12.15
N TRP A 165 25.77 35.91 -13.16
CA TRP A 165 24.41 36.34 -13.51
C TRP A 165 23.72 35.40 -14.51
N GLU A 166 24.43 34.92 -15.52
CA GLU A 166 23.85 34.06 -16.57
C GLU A 166 23.15 32.81 -16.02
N PRO A 167 23.69 32.09 -15.01
CA PRO A 167 22.97 30.96 -14.43
C PRO A 167 21.64 31.35 -13.76
N LEU A 168 21.56 32.54 -13.16
CA LEU A 168 20.35 33.07 -12.52
C LEU A 168 19.33 33.52 -13.57
N GLN A 169 19.80 34.18 -14.62
CA GLN A 169 18.98 34.59 -15.77
C GLN A 169 18.37 33.35 -16.46
N ARG A 170 19.21 32.36 -16.81
CA ARG A 170 18.75 31.10 -17.42
C ARG A 170 17.76 30.34 -16.54
N ARG A 171 17.94 30.36 -15.22
CA ARG A 171 16.95 29.77 -14.29
C ARG A 171 15.59 30.47 -14.37
N GLN A 172 15.58 31.80 -14.48
CA GLN A 172 14.34 32.58 -14.61
C GLN A 172 13.68 32.35 -15.98
N GLU A 173 14.47 32.35 -17.05
CA GLU A 173 13.98 32.12 -18.42
C GLU A 173 13.41 30.71 -18.63
N HIS A 174 13.88 29.73 -17.84
CA HIS A 174 13.46 28.33 -17.91
C HIS A 174 12.71 27.85 -16.67
N ILE A 175 12.06 28.76 -15.94
CA ILE A 175 11.37 28.42 -14.70
C ILE A 175 10.26 27.37 -14.91
N GLU A 176 9.65 27.35 -16.09
CA GLU A 176 8.65 26.36 -16.50
C GLU A 176 9.15 24.91 -16.42
N MET A 177 10.46 24.70 -16.60
CA MET A 177 11.05 23.37 -16.53
C MET A 177 10.96 22.75 -15.14
N TYR A 178 10.85 23.58 -14.09
CA TYR A 178 10.67 23.13 -12.70
C TYR A 178 9.24 22.67 -12.41
N PHE A 179 8.25 23.12 -13.18
CA PHE A 179 6.84 22.74 -12.98
C PHE A 179 6.41 21.56 -13.86
N ALA A 180 7.12 21.31 -14.96
CA ALA A 180 6.82 20.18 -15.84
C ALA A 180 7.44 18.88 -15.30
N PRO A 181 6.63 17.82 -14.99
CA PRO A 181 7.13 16.58 -14.38
C PRO A 181 8.16 15.81 -15.22
N GLY A 182 8.23 16.07 -16.52
CA GLY A 182 9.23 15.46 -17.41
C GLY A 182 10.62 16.11 -17.35
N THR A 183 10.71 17.37 -16.90
CA THR A 183 11.96 18.16 -16.88
C THR A 183 12.36 18.59 -15.48
N ALA A 184 11.42 18.61 -14.53
CA ALA A 184 11.67 19.06 -13.17
C ALA A 184 12.74 18.20 -12.48
N PRO A 185 13.56 18.77 -11.58
CA PRO A 185 14.44 18.00 -10.72
C PRO A 185 13.65 16.96 -9.91
N ALA A 186 14.23 15.76 -9.70
CA ALA A 186 13.55 14.66 -9.00
C ALA A 186 13.09 15.05 -7.59
N GLU A 187 13.92 15.82 -6.88
CA GLU A 187 13.65 16.32 -5.52
C GLU A 187 12.41 17.23 -5.45
N LEU A 188 12.10 17.94 -6.53
CA LEU A 188 10.96 18.86 -6.58
C LEU A 188 9.63 18.12 -6.79
N LEU A 189 9.67 16.86 -7.26
CA LEU A 189 8.46 16.09 -7.52
C LEU A 189 7.68 15.84 -6.23
N ASP A 190 8.35 15.51 -5.14
CA ASP A 190 7.69 15.28 -3.85
C ASP A 190 7.02 16.56 -3.33
N TRP A 191 7.67 17.71 -3.51
CA TRP A 191 7.12 19.02 -3.18
C TRP A 191 5.88 19.36 -4.04
N LEU A 192 5.95 19.21 -5.36
CA LEU A 192 4.81 19.44 -6.26
C LEU A 192 3.63 18.54 -5.89
N SER A 193 3.91 17.28 -5.59
CA SER A 193 2.91 16.28 -5.20
C SER A 193 2.19 16.64 -3.91
N SER A 194 2.91 17.23 -2.96
CA SER A 194 2.36 17.62 -1.66
C SER A 194 1.25 18.67 -1.79
N TRP A 195 1.36 19.57 -2.77
CA TRP A 195 0.35 20.59 -3.06
C TRP A 195 -0.95 19.99 -3.58
N LEU A 196 -0.86 18.84 -4.25
CA LEU A 196 -1.99 18.13 -4.85
C LEU A 196 -2.62 17.08 -3.92
N GLY A 197 -2.10 16.93 -2.69
CA GLY A 197 -2.55 15.89 -1.75
C GLY A 197 -2.20 14.46 -2.17
N LEU A 198 -1.38 14.30 -3.21
CA LEU A 198 -0.97 13.05 -3.84
C LEU A 198 0.50 12.72 -3.50
N ALA A 199 0.89 12.79 -2.22
CA ALA A 199 2.28 12.57 -1.84
C ALA A 199 2.74 11.14 -2.22
N PRO A 200 3.76 10.98 -3.07
CA PRO A 200 4.27 9.68 -3.51
C PRO A 200 5.01 8.98 -2.37
N ASP A 201 5.19 7.66 -2.49
CA ASP A 201 6.04 6.91 -1.58
C ASP A 201 7.52 7.35 -1.79
N PRO A 202 8.27 7.66 -0.72
CA PRO A 202 9.69 7.99 -0.81
C PRO A 202 10.55 6.92 -1.49
N HIS A 203 10.18 5.64 -1.37
CA HIS A 203 10.94 4.50 -1.91
C HIS A 203 10.69 4.28 -3.40
N TRP A 204 9.75 5.01 -4.02
CA TRP A 204 9.47 4.84 -5.44
C TRP A 204 10.64 5.33 -6.31
N PRO A 205 10.94 4.62 -7.41
CA PRO A 205 11.89 5.09 -8.40
C PRO A 205 11.41 6.40 -9.01
N GLU A 206 12.36 7.24 -9.44
CA GLU A 206 12.09 8.57 -9.99
C GLU A 206 11.08 8.52 -11.16
N SER A 207 11.20 7.52 -12.03
CA SER A 207 10.30 7.33 -13.18
C SER A 207 8.84 7.14 -12.76
N ARG A 208 8.59 6.41 -11.67
CA ARG A 208 7.25 6.23 -11.09
C ARG A 208 6.74 7.53 -10.48
N LYS A 209 7.57 8.26 -9.73
CA LYS A 209 7.22 9.59 -9.20
C LYS A 209 6.84 10.56 -10.31
N ARG A 210 7.62 10.62 -11.40
CA ARG A 210 7.32 11.49 -12.56
C ARG A 210 5.98 11.15 -13.20
N LEU A 211 5.71 9.85 -13.40
CA LEU A 211 4.45 9.38 -13.97
C LEU A 211 3.26 9.76 -13.06
N TRP A 212 3.42 9.58 -11.76
CA TRP A 212 2.44 9.94 -10.75
C TRP A 212 2.08 11.44 -10.78
N VAL A 213 3.08 12.33 -10.76
CA VAL A 213 2.83 13.78 -10.84
C VAL A 213 2.23 14.16 -12.20
N ARG A 214 2.68 13.55 -13.29
CA ARG A 214 2.16 13.80 -14.64
C ARG A 214 0.66 13.50 -14.75
N GLU A 215 0.20 12.44 -14.09
CA GLU A 215 -1.22 12.04 -14.14
C GLU A 215 -2.05 12.58 -12.97
N ALA A 216 -1.45 13.35 -12.06
CA ALA A 216 -2.09 13.80 -10.82
C ALA A 216 -3.48 14.45 -11.04
N MET A 217 -3.61 15.32 -12.04
CA MET A 217 -4.90 15.97 -12.33
C MET A 217 -5.97 14.98 -12.82
N SER A 218 -5.58 13.96 -13.58
CA SER A 218 -6.48 12.88 -14.00
C SER A 218 -6.88 12.02 -12.81
N LEU A 219 -5.94 11.69 -11.91
CA LEU A 219 -6.21 10.92 -10.70
C LEU A 219 -7.18 11.66 -9.77
N LEU A 220 -7.00 12.97 -9.60
CA LEU A 220 -7.89 13.81 -8.80
C LEU A 220 -9.29 13.90 -9.41
N ARG A 221 -9.40 14.00 -10.74
CA ARG A 221 -10.69 14.06 -11.45
C ARG A 221 -11.53 12.80 -11.24
N TRP A 222 -10.90 11.64 -11.24
CA TRP A 222 -11.57 10.34 -11.12
C TRP A 222 -11.56 9.78 -9.69
N ARG A 223 -11.14 10.57 -8.71
CA ARG A 223 -11.04 10.14 -7.31
C ARG A 223 -12.40 9.65 -6.80
N GLY A 224 -12.41 8.52 -6.11
CA GLY A 224 -13.62 7.91 -5.56
C GLY A 224 -14.43 7.08 -6.57
N THR A 225 -13.94 6.91 -7.80
CA THR A 225 -14.51 5.97 -8.77
C THR A 225 -13.68 4.68 -8.84
N PRO A 226 -14.27 3.54 -9.28
CA PRO A 226 -13.52 2.31 -9.52
C PRO A 226 -12.39 2.50 -10.54
N TYR A 227 -12.64 3.33 -11.57
CA TYR A 227 -11.63 3.69 -12.56
C TYR A 227 -10.44 4.43 -11.94
N GLY A 228 -10.70 5.45 -11.11
CA GLY A 228 -9.66 6.20 -10.42
C GLY A 228 -8.86 5.33 -9.46
N LEU A 229 -9.53 4.46 -8.70
CA LEU A 229 -8.87 3.50 -7.82
C LEU A 229 -7.97 2.54 -8.59
N ARG A 230 -8.48 1.98 -9.71
CA ARG A 230 -7.70 1.12 -10.59
C ARG A 230 -6.43 1.83 -11.04
N ARG A 231 -6.55 3.05 -11.56
CA ARG A 231 -5.42 3.81 -12.09
C ARG A 231 -4.40 4.20 -11.02
N ILE A 232 -4.86 4.58 -9.82
CA ILE A 232 -3.99 4.88 -8.68
C ILE A 232 -3.13 3.68 -8.30
N VAL A 233 -3.76 2.52 -8.19
CA VAL A 233 -3.08 1.27 -7.83
C VAL A 233 -2.17 0.80 -8.98
N GLU A 234 -2.61 0.96 -10.23
CA GLU A 234 -1.78 0.75 -11.41
C GLU A 234 -0.46 1.53 -11.30
N LEU A 235 -0.55 2.84 -11.12
CA LEU A 235 0.62 3.72 -11.09
C LEU A 235 1.51 3.49 -9.85
N GLY A 236 0.91 3.25 -8.68
CA GLY A 236 1.65 3.10 -7.43
C GLY A 236 2.25 1.71 -7.22
N CYS A 237 1.53 0.65 -7.59
CA CYS A 237 1.96 -0.73 -7.44
C CYS A 237 2.61 -1.30 -8.72
N GLY A 238 2.52 -0.59 -9.85
CA GLY A 238 3.04 -1.07 -11.14
C GLY A 238 2.25 -2.23 -11.74
N VAL A 239 1.08 -2.55 -11.19
CA VAL A 239 0.23 -3.67 -11.62
C VAL A 239 -1.22 -3.24 -11.72
N THR A 240 -1.91 -3.68 -12.76
CA THR A 240 -3.34 -3.36 -12.94
C THR A 240 -4.20 -4.22 -12.00
N PRO A 241 -4.91 -3.67 -11.01
CA PRO A 241 -5.74 -4.46 -10.12
C PRO A 241 -7.05 -4.87 -10.79
N LEU A 242 -7.61 -5.99 -10.35
CA LEU A 242 -9.01 -6.33 -10.61
C LEU A 242 -9.87 -5.78 -9.47
N ILE A 243 -10.92 -5.05 -9.82
CA ILE A 243 -11.85 -4.45 -8.87
C ILE A 243 -13.21 -5.09 -9.10
N GLU A 244 -13.75 -5.71 -8.06
CA GLU A 244 -15.06 -6.34 -8.05
C GLU A 244 -15.99 -5.62 -7.08
N GLU A 245 -17.23 -5.38 -7.50
CA GLU A 245 -18.30 -4.85 -6.66
C GLU A 245 -19.32 -5.95 -6.43
N ASP A 246 -19.62 -6.27 -5.17
CA ASP A 246 -20.59 -7.30 -4.83
C ASP A 246 -22.00 -6.69 -4.79
N ALA A 247 -22.86 -7.07 -5.74
CA ALA A 247 -24.24 -6.59 -5.80
C ALA A 247 -25.07 -6.97 -4.55
N ALA A 248 -24.67 -8.02 -3.82
CA ALA A 248 -25.32 -8.42 -2.58
C ALA A 248 -24.89 -7.57 -1.36
N ARG A 249 -23.79 -6.81 -1.48
CA ARG A 249 -23.24 -5.98 -0.40
C ARG A 249 -23.02 -4.55 -0.90
N PRO A 250 -24.02 -3.66 -0.78
CA PRO A 250 -23.88 -2.29 -1.24
C PRO A 250 -22.71 -1.59 -0.53
N TYR A 251 -21.97 -0.78 -1.29
CA TYR A 251 -20.78 -0.05 -0.83
C TYR A 251 -19.59 -0.94 -0.42
N HIS A 252 -19.53 -2.18 -0.90
CA HIS A 252 -18.40 -3.08 -0.69
C HIS A 252 -17.61 -3.32 -1.98
N VAL A 253 -16.29 -3.09 -1.92
CA VAL A 253 -15.38 -3.23 -3.06
C VAL A 253 -14.28 -4.24 -2.72
N ARG A 254 -14.10 -5.27 -3.54
CA ARG A 254 -12.97 -6.18 -3.45
C ARG A 254 -11.89 -5.74 -4.43
N VAL A 255 -10.69 -5.51 -3.92
CA VAL A 255 -9.50 -5.16 -4.73
C VAL A 255 -8.57 -6.34 -4.73
N LEU A 256 -8.41 -6.97 -5.89
CA LEU A 256 -7.54 -8.11 -6.09
C LEU A 256 -6.20 -7.63 -6.67
N LEU A 257 -5.12 -8.05 -6.03
CA LEU A 257 -3.75 -7.71 -6.38
C LEU A 257 -2.88 -8.97 -6.46
N PRO A 258 -1.86 -9.00 -7.33
CA PRO A 258 -0.87 -10.06 -7.30
C PRO A 258 -0.09 -9.97 -5.98
N ASP A 259 0.24 -11.12 -5.41
CA ASP A 259 1.09 -11.16 -4.23
C ASP A 259 2.52 -10.70 -4.59
N PRO A 260 3.05 -9.63 -3.96
CA PRO A 260 4.35 -9.07 -4.34
C PRO A 260 5.54 -9.98 -4.04
N GLU A 261 5.43 -10.90 -3.07
CA GLU A 261 6.53 -11.81 -2.70
C GLU A 261 6.87 -12.83 -3.80
N PRO A 262 5.92 -13.59 -4.39
CA PRO A 262 6.20 -14.51 -5.49
C PRO A 262 6.33 -13.82 -6.86
N ALA A 263 5.82 -12.60 -7.05
CA ALA A 263 5.77 -11.92 -8.35
C ALA A 263 7.04 -11.14 -8.73
N GLY A 264 8.07 -11.10 -7.87
CA GLY A 264 9.31 -10.35 -8.15
C GLY A 264 9.14 -8.82 -8.12
N LEU A 265 8.03 -8.32 -7.57
CA LEU A 265 7.74 -6.90 -7.39
C LEU A 265 8.49 -6.35 -6.17
N GLN A 266 9.83 -6.34 -6.23
CA GLN A 266 10.71 -5.98 -5.11
C GLN A 266 10.47 -4.56 -4.54
N GLU A 267 9.78 -3.69 -5.27
CA GLU A 267 9.54 -2.29 -4.89
C GLU A 267 8.20 -2.04 -4.18
N VAL A 268 7.32 -3.05 -4.06
CA VAL A 268 5.95 -2.86 -3.53
C VAL A 268 5.64 -3.89 -2.46
N THR A 269 5.55 -3.45 -1.20
CA THR A 269 5.13 -4.31 -0.08
C THR A 269 3.61 -4.36 0.03
N ARG A 270 3.05 -5.45 0.60
CA ARG A 270 1.62 -5.57 0.91
C ARG A 270 1.11 -4.38 1.73
N ASP A 271 1.91 -3.89 2.67
CA ASP A 271 1.56 -2.75 3.52
C ASP A 271 1.55 -1.42 2.75
N SER A 272 2.51 -1.18 1.85
CA SER A 272 2.51 0.00 0.97
C SER A 272 1.28 0.02 0.06
N ALA A 273 0.91 -1.14 -0.52
CA ALA A 273 -0.30 -1.27 -1.33
C ALA A 273 -1.59 -0.99 -0.52
N ARG A 274 -1.67 -1.54 0.70
CA ARG A 274 -2.79 -1.29 1.63
C ARG A 274 -2.89 0.19 1.99
N GLN A 275 -1.78 0.83 2.31
CA GLN A 275 -1.75 2.24 2.69
C GLN A 275 -2.15 3.15 1.51
N LEU A 276 -1.69 2.82 0.29
CA LEU A 276 -2.06 3.53 -0.92
C LEU A 276 -3.58 3.45 -1.18
N ILE A 277 -4.15 2.24 -1.12
CA ILE A 277 -5.60 2.04 -1.30
C ILE A 277 -6.38 2.78 -0.21
N ALA A 278 -6.00 2.61 1.07
CA ALA A 278 -6.67 3.25 2.19
C ALA A 278 -6.73 4.78 2.07
N ARG A 279 -5.65 5.41 1.55
CA ARG A 279 -5.58 6.87 1.36
C ARG A 279 -6.53 7.39 0.28
N HIS A 280 -6.84 6.57 -0.70
CA HIS A 280 -7.61 6.97 -1.89
C HIS A 280 -9.06 6.48 -1.89
N MET A 281 -9.39 5.55 -1.00
CA MET A 281 -10.76 5.08 -0.78
C MET A 281 -11.63 6.15 -0.10
N PRO A 282 -12.88 6.34 -0.55
CA PRO A 282 -13.85 7.15 0.18
C PRO A 282 -14.18 6.52 1.53
N ALA A 283 -14.33 7.34 2.58
CA ALA A 283 -14.54 6.85 3.95
C ALA A 283 -15.83 6.03 4.17
N HIS A 284 -16.81 6.14 3.26
CA HIS A 284 -18.09 5.43 3.34
C HIS A 284 -18.09 4.08 2.60
N VAL A 285 -17.01 3.75 1.88
CA VAL A 285 -16.92 2.51 1.11
C VAL A 285 -16.08 1.50 1.89
N LEU A 286 -16.67 0.34 2.14
CA LEU A 286 -15.97 -0.80 2.74
C LEU A 286 -15.16 -1.49 1.65
N TYR A 287 -13.92 -1.86 1.96
CA TYR A 287 -13.08 -2.57 1.00
C TYR A 287 -12.37 -3.77 1.63
N GLU A 288 -12.14 -4.78 0.80
CA GLU A 288 -11.34 -5.96 1.12
C GLU A 288 -10.21 -6.06 0.09
N ILE A 289 -8.98 -6.21 0.56
CA ILE A 289 -7.80 -6.37 -0.30
C ILE A 289 -7.40 -7.83 -0.26
N VAL A 290 -7.44 -8.49 -1.41
CA VAL A 290 -7.08 -9.90 -1.57
C VAL A 290 -5.80 -9.99 -2.40
N PHE A 291 -4.76 -10.59 -1.84
CA PHE A 291 -3.53 -10.90 -2.56
C PHE A 291 -3.64 -12.31 -3.14
N VAL A 292 -3.44 -12.45 -4.44
CA VAL A 292 -3.60 -13.70 -5.19
C VAL A 292 -2.23 -14.11 -5.75
N PRO A 293 -1.84 -15.39 -5.70
CA PRO A 293 -0.63 -15.86 -6.38
C PRO A 293 -0.74 -15.58 -7.88
N ALA A 294 0.24 -14.88 -8.43
CA ALA A 294 0.18 -14.40 -9.81
C ALA A 294 0.90 -15.34 -10.78
N SER A 295 0.25 -15.65 -11.90
CA SER A 295 0.89 -16.05 -13.15
C SER A 295 1.11 -14.78 -14.00
N VAL A 296 2.19 -14.04 -13.71
CA VAL A 296 2.53 -12.81 -14.46
C VAL A 296 2.94 -13.19 -15.89
N THR A 297 2.16 -12.77 -16.89
CA THR A 297 2.60 -12.88 -18.30
C THR A 297 3.60 -11.77 -18.57
N ASN A 298 4.82 -12.15 -18.94
CA ASN A 298 5.95 -11.26 -19.22
C ASN A 298 5.74 -10.45 -20.51
#